data_AF-A0A819SH07-F1
#
_entry.id   AF-A0A819SH07-F1
#
_cell.length_a   1.000
_cell.length_b   1.000
_cell.length_c   1.000
_cell.angle_alpha   90.00
_cell.angle_beta   90.00
_cell.angle_gamma   90.00
#
_symmetry.space_group_name_H-M   'P 1'
#
loop_
_entity.id
_entity.type
_entity.pdbx_description
1 polymer ?
#
loop_
_entity_poly.entity_id
_entity_poly.type
_entity_poly.pdbx_seq_one_letter_code
_entity_poly.pdbx_strand_id
1 'polypeptide(L)'
;MASYTFELFASYNKKAGLRLKNANARMFGLDISMEFNEEDGHWRVTMDLPDGIYHYQYKVVTKSWFEPEPESALPEYNNDETKTSEENEQIQTDLRNEHDKLVEEVKERNKKREEEITFTEVWYTFVDPYATEVDERGSDDPFRSVGVLIFKNGRKIVDEYEWKYDNHVPLVPNEKLIIYELHVGDFEDKFVNLTAKMDYFVQ
;
A
#
# COMPACT_ATOMS: atom_id res chain seq x y z
N MET A 1 24.31 3.82 20.10
CA MET A 1 23.00 3.16 19.93
C MET A 1 21.95 4.17 20.35
N ALA A 2 20.89 4.30 19.56
CA ALA A 2 19.79 5.21 19.83
C ALA A 2 18.56 4.39 20.22
N SER A 3 17.96 4.73 21.35
CA SER A 3 16.64 4.19 21.70
C SER A 3 15.59 4.87 20.84
N TYR A 4 14.75 4.10 20.17
CA TYR A 4 13.69 4.61 19.30
C TYR A 4 12.40 3.83 19.53
N THR A 5 11.29 4.57 19.61
CA THR A 5 9.94 4.01 19.75
C THR A 5 9.23 4.09 18.42
N PHE A 6 8.79 2.94 17.93
CA PHE A 6 7.84 2.85 16.84
C PHE A 6 6.43 2.94 17.42
N GLU A 7 5.59 3.77 16.82
CA GLU A 7 4.22 4.03 17.26
C GLU A 7 3.25 3.88 16.10
N LEU A 8 2.16 3.15 16.33
CA LEU A 8 1.10 2.93 15.36
C LEU A 8 -0.26 3.14 16.02
N PHE A 9 -1.03 4.12 15.56
CA PHE A 9 -2.43 4.23 15.93
C PHE A 9 -3.26 3.17 15.20
N ALA A 10 -3.78 2.18 15.95
CA ALA A 10 -4.56 1.07 15.42
C ALA A 10 -5.49 0.50 16.50
N SER A 11 -6.36 1.37 17.03
CA SER A 11 -7.19 1.12 18.21
C SER A 11 -8.19 -0.03 18.08
N TYR A 12 -8.57 -0.39 16.85
CA TYR A 12 -9.54 -1.46 16.58
C TYR A 12 -8.90 -2.82 16.29
N ASN A 13 -7.57 -2.87 16.15
CA ASN A 13 -6.87 -4.11 15.83
C ASN A 13 -6.61 -4.91 17.11
N LYS A 14 -6.70 -6.24 17.02
CA LYS A 14 -6.43 -7.12 18.17
C LYS A 14 -4.93 -7.35 18.41
N LYS A 15 -4.13 -7.22 17.35
CA LYS A 15 -2.68 -7.47 17.34
C LYS A 15 -2.04 -6.54 16.32
N ALA A 16 -0.91 -5.95 16.71
CA ALA A 16 0.00 -5.29 15.81
C ALA A 16 1.43 -5.81 15.98
N GLY A 17 2.21 -5.64 14.93
CA GLY A 17 3.63 -5.94 14.92
C GLY A 17 4.40 -5.00 14.02
N LEU A 18 5.70 -4.98 14.20
CA LEU A 18 6.67 -4.30 13.37
C LEU A 18 7.48 -5.33 12.61
N ARG A 19 7.61 -5.16 11.30
CA ARG A 19 8.61 -5.87 10.50
C ARG A 19 9.76 -4.92 10.26
N LEU A 20 10.97 -5.29 10.68
CA LEU A 20 12.16 -4.45 10.60
C LEU A 20 13.32 -5.20 9.94
N LYS A 21 14.02 -4.53 9.02
CA LYS A 21 15.20 -5.06 8.35
C LYS A 21 16.28 -3.97 8.26
N ASN A 22 17.50 -4.29 8.68
CA ASN A 22 18.63 -3.41 8.39
C ASN A 22 19.02 -3.56 6.92
N ALA A 23 19.03 -2.47 6.16
CA ALA A 23 19.27 -2.48 4.72
C ALA A 23 20.67 -3.00 4.35
N ASN A 24 21.65 -2.84 5.25
CA ASN A 24 23.04 -3.28 5.06
C ASN A 24 23.27 -4.73 5.53
N ALA A 25 22.30 -5.35 6.20
CA ALA A 25 22.43 -6.71 6.71
C ALA A 25 21.87 -7.73 5.71
N ARG A 26 22.56 -8.87 5.57
CA ARG A 26 22.05 -10.04 4.83
C ARG A 26 20.93 -10.79 5.56
N MET A 27 20.46 -10.27 6.69
CA MET A 27 19.48 -10.93 7.54
C MET A 27 18.06 -10.80 6.99
N PHE A 28 17.26 -11.83 7.19
CA PHE A 28 15.81 -11.77 6.95
C PHE A 28 15.17 -10.75 7.89
N GLY A 29 14.06 -10.13 7.46
CA GLY A 29 13.31 -9.17 8.27
C GLY A 29 12.87 -9.79 9.60
N LEU A 30 13.02 -9.03 10.67
CA LEU A 30 12.59 -9.43 12.01
C LEU A 30 11.16 -8.96 12.24
N ASP A 31 10.28 -9.90 12.57
CA ASP A 31 8.91 -9.62 12.99
C ASP A 31 8.86 -9.50 14.52
N ILE A 32 8.39 -8.35 15.00
CA ILE A 32 8.40 -7.95 16.41
C ILE A 32 6.97 -7.66 16.83
N SER A 33 6.51 -8.20 17.95
CA SER A 33 5.19 -7.87 18.51
C SER A 33 5.22 -6.49 19.14
N MET A 34 4.13 -5.73 18.99
CA MET A 34 3.97 -4.43 19.65
C MET A 34 3.06 -4.55 20.89
N GLU A 35 3.20 -3.63 21.83
CA GLU A 35 2.39 -3.51 23.03
C GLU A 35 1.28 -2.47 22.81
N PHE A 36 0.04 -2.80 23.18
CA PHE A 36 -1.09 -1.90 23.03
C PHE A 36 -1.29 -1.02 24.27
N ASN A 37 -1.48 0.28 24.07
CA ASN A 37 -1.90 1.21 25.09
C ASN A 37 -3.40 1.54 24.91
N GLU A 38 -4.23 1.14 25.88
CA GLU A 38 -5.68 1.35 25.84
C GLU A 38 -6.08 2.83 26.01
N GLU A 39 -5.25 3.64 26.65
CA GLU A 39 -5.59 5.05 26.94
C GLU A 39 -5.58 5.93 25.68
N ASP A 40 -4.67 5.64 24.74
CA ASP A 40 -4.48 6.44 23.52
C ASP A 40 -4.68 5.64 22.22
N GLY A 41 -4.94 4.34 22.30
CA GLY A 41 -5.17 3.48 21.14
C GLY A 41 -3.94 3.21 20.28
N HIS A 42 -2.73 3.47 20.80
CA HIS A 42 -1.48 3.24 20.07
C HIS A 42 -0.84 1.90 20.44
N TRP A 43 -0.26 1.27 19.42
CA TRP A 43 0.67 0.17 19.55
C TRP A 43 2.08 0.72 19.57
N ARG A 44 2.93 0.23 20.48
CA ARG A 44 4.31 0.69 20.63
C ARG A 44 5.31 -0.45 20.73
N VAL A 45 6.52 -0.19 20.26
CA VAL A 45 7.69 -0.99 20.59
C VAL A 45 8.92 -0.09 20.63
N THR A 46 9.72 -0.22 21.69
CA THR A 46 10.96 0.53 21.87
C THR A 46 12.15 -0.41 21.70
N MET A 47 13.16 0.01 20.95
CA MET A 47 14.37 -0.76 20.74
C MET A 47 15.60 0.12 20.54
N ASP A 48 16.77 -0.43 20.85
CA ASP A 48 18.05 0.22 20.60
C ASP A 48 18.55 -0.10 19.19
N LEU A 49 18.59 0.92 18.34
CA LEU A 49 19.07 0.81 16.97
C LEU A 49 20.47 1.41 16.85
N PRO A 50 21.47 0.66 16.32
CA PRO A 50 22.74 1.25 15.92
C PRO A 50 22.58 2.13 14.67
N ASP A 51 23.60 2.92 14.36
CA ASP A 51 23.64 3.71 13.15
C ASP A 51 23.50 2.83 11.91
N GLY A 52 22.76 3.31 10.92
CA GLY A 52 22.43 2.56 9.72
C GLY A 52 21.10 2.96 9.11
N ILE A 53 20.76 2.27 8.03
CA ILE A 53 19.50 2.42 7.30
C ILE A 53 18.63 1.21 7.59
N TYR A 54 17.39 1.46 7.96
CA TYR A 54 16.42 0.43 8.30
C TYR A 54 15.18 0.56 7.44
N HIS A 55 14.73 -0.57 6.95
CA HIS A 55 13.47 -0.72 6.26
C HIS A 55 12.45 -1.28 7.24
N TYR A 56 11.26 -0.70 7.28
CA TYR A 56 10.24 -1.14 8.18
C TYR A 56 8.83 -1.07 7.60
N GLN A 57 7.96 -1.92 8.13
CA GLN A 57 6.54 -1.95 7.85
C GLN A 57 5.80 -2.29 9.14
N TYR A 58 4.59 -1.77 9.28
CA TYR A 58 3.67 -2.28 10.28
C TYR A 58 2.91 -3.47 9.75
N LYS A 59 2.49 -4.33 10.66
CA LYS A 59 1.53 -5.39 10.38
C LYS A 59 0.44 -5.40 11.42
N VAL A 60 -0.78 -5.62 10.99
CA VAL A 60 -1.93 -5.76 11.87
C VAL A 60 -2.72 -6.98 11.49
N VAL A 61 -3.43 -7.56 12.47
CA VAL A 61 -4.44 -8.57 12.17
C VAL A 61 -5.72 -7.86 11.75
N THR A 62 -6.20 -8.20 10.56
CA THR A 62 -7.49 -7.73 10.02
C THR A 62 -8.42 -8.91 9.82
N LYS A 63 -9.73 -8.62 9.73
CA LYS A 63 -10.73 -9.57 9.26
C LYS A 63 -10.80 -9.44 7.74
N SER A 64 -10.42 -10.48 7.01
CA SER A 64 -10.55 -10.51 5.56
C SER A 64 -11.75 -11.33 5.13
N TRP A 65 -12.44 -10.85 4.08
CA TRP A 65 -13.47 -11.55 3.32
C TRP A 65 -12.88 -12.66 2.41
N PHE A 66 -11.57 -12.58 2.15
CA PHE A 66 -10.92 -13.38 1.10
C PHE A 66 -10.56 -14.78 1.62
N GLU A 67 -11.13 -15.80 0.99
CA GLU A 67 -10.64 -17.17 1.03
C GLU A 67 -9.38 -17.26 0.13
N PRO A 68 -8.24 -17.81 0.58
CA PRO A 68 -7.14 -18.06 -0.33
C PRO A 68 -7.60 -19.09 -1.37
N GLU A 69 -7.74 -18.68 -2.63
CA GLU A 69 -8.10 -19.54 -3.75
C GLU A 69 -7.13 -20.74 -3.82
N PRO A 70 -7.62 -22.00 -3.78
CA PRO A 70 -6.80 -23.13 -4.18
C PRO A 70 -6.53 -23.04 -5.69
N GLU A 71 -5.26 -23.13 -6.05
CA GLU A 71 -4.77 -23.10 -7.42
C GLU A 71 -5.29 -24.32 -8.21
N SER A 72 -6.45 -24.20 -8.88
CA SER A 72 -6.89 -25.24 -9.81
C SER A 72 -7.76 -24.74 -10.97
N ALA A 73 -7.14 -24.76 -12.16
CA ALA A 73 -7.68 -25.01 -13.50
C ALA A 73 -9.02 -24.35 -13.90
N LEU A 74 -8.92 -23.30 -14.71
CA LEU A 74 -10.01 -22.84 -15.56
C LEU A 74 -10.37 -23.91 -16.61
N PRO A 75 -11.64 -24.27 -16.81
CA PRO A 75 -12.03 -25.13 -17.93
C PRO A 75 -12.01 -24.35 -19.25
N GLU A 76 -11.49 -25.00 -20.31
CA GLU A 76 -11.45 -24.48 -21.67
C GLU A 76 -12.85 -24.42 -22.30
N TYR A 77 -13.18 -23.28 -22.89
CA TYR A 77 -14.44 -23.03 -23.60
C TYR A 77 -14.23 -23.30 -25.09
N ASN A 78 -14.99 -24.24 -25.67
CA ASN A 78 -15.01 -24.50 -27.11
C ASN A 78 -16.30 -23.95 -27.72
N ASN A 79 -16.15 -23.02 -28.66
CA ASN A 79 -17.25 -22.47 -29.45
C ASN A 79 -17.24 -23.13 -30.84
N ASP A 80 -18.33 -23.82 -31.19
CA ASP A 80 -18.58 -24.23 -32.57
C ASP A 80 -20.01 -23.82 -32.94
N GLU A 81 -20.11 -22.80 -33.79
CA GLU A 81 -21.37 -22.21 -34.26
C GLU A 81 -21.61 -22.57 -35.72
N THR A 82 -22.67 -23.32 -36.01
CA THR A 82 -23.45 -23.16 -37.26
C THR A 82 -24.79 -23.89 -37.17
N LYS A 83 -25.93 -23.19 -36.96
CA LYS A 83 -27.28 -23.72 -37.24
C LYS A 83 -28.32 -22.63 -37.62
N THR A 84 -29.35 -23.07 -38.35
CA THR A 84 -30.30 -22.29 -39.20
C THR A 84 -31.53 -21.70 -38.46
N SER A 85 -32.29 -20.82 -39.12
CA SER A 85 -33.22 -19.84 -38.54
C SER A 85 -34.46 -20.35 -37.78
N GLU A 86 -34.90 -21.61 -37.93
CA GLU A 86 -36.01 -22.17 -37.12
C GLU A 86 -35.50 -22.96 -35.89
N GLU A 87 -34.31 -23.57 -35.96
CA GLU A 87 -33.65 -24.14 -34.79
C GLU A 87 -33.25 -23.05 -33.79
N ASN A 88 -33.03 -21.82 -34.26
CA ASN A 88 -32.66 -20.68 -33.42
C ASN A 88 -33.76 -20.25 -32.45
N GLU A 89 -35.07 -20.32 -32.77
CA GLU A 89 -36.12 -19.95 -31.81
C GLU A 89 -36.25 -20.96 -30.67
N GLN A 90 -36.11 -22.26 -30.99
CA GLN A 90 -36.11 -23.32 -29.98
C GLN A 90 -34.85 -23.23 -29.11
N ILE A 91 -33.68 -23.04 -29.72
CA ILE A 91 -32.41 -22.81 -29.02
C ILE A 91 -32.50 -21.57 -28.13
N GLN A 92 -33.08 -20.46 -28.59
CA GLN A 92 -33.23 -19.24 -27.77
C GLN A 92 -34.19 -19.45 -26.59
N THR A 93 -35.24 -20.24 -26.76
CA THR A 93 -36.17 -20.59 -25.67
C THR A 93 -35.50 -21.51 -24.66
N ASP A 94 -34.75 -22.51 -25.13
CA ASP A 94 -34.00 -23.43 -24.29
C ASP A 94 -32.87 -22.72 -23.53
N LEU A 95 -32.13 -21.82 -24.21
CA LEU A 95 -31.12 -20.96 -23.60
C LEU A 95 -31.71 -20.02 -22.55
N ARG A 96 -32.92 -19.50 -22.77
CA ARG A 96 -33.60 -18.62 -21.80
C ARG A 96 -34.03 -19.39 -20.56
N ASN A 97 -34.58 -20.59 -20.73
CA ASN A 97 -34.94 -21.46 -19.61
C ASN A 97 -33.69 -21.93 -18.84
N GLU A 98 -32.60 -22.22 -19.53
CA GLU A 98 -31.31 -22.56 -18.93
C GLU A 98 -30.71 -21.36 -18.19
N HIS A 99 -30.78 -20.16 -18.77
CA HIS A 99 -30.34 -18.92 -18.13
C HIS A 99 -31.14 -18.63 -16.86
N ASP A 100 -32.47 -18.72 -16.90
CA ASP A 100 -33.32 -18.49 -15.74
C ASP A 100 -33.03 -19.50 -14.62
N LYS A 101 -32.77 -20.76 -14.97
CA LYS A 101 -32.34 -21.79 -14.03
C LYS A 101 -30.97 -21.49 -13.42
N LEU A 102 -30.00 -21.09 -14.25
CA LEU A 102 -28.66 -20.71 -13.79
C LEU A 102 -28.70 -19.47 -12.89
N VAL A 103 -29.57 -18.50 -13.19
CA VAL A 103 -29.77 -17.30 -12.36
C VAL A 103 -30.30 -17.68 -10.98
N GLU A 104 -31.28 -18.57 -10.88
CA GLU A 104 -31.79 -19.04 -9.58
C GLU A 104 -30.75 -19.90 -8.83
N GLU A 105 -29.99 -20.74 -9.53
CA GLU A 105 -28.88 -21.48 -8.93
C GLU A 105 -27.77 -20.55 -8.41
N VAL A 106 -27.45 -19.47 -9.12
CA VAL A 106 -26.50 -18.45 -8.68
C VAL A 106 -27.05 -17.66 -7.50
N LYS A 107 -28.35 -17.32 -7.47
CA LYS A 107 -28.97 -16.66 -6.31
C LYS A 107 -28.93 -17.52 -5.06
N GLU A 108 -29.29 -18.80 -5.15
CA GLU A 108 -29.23 -19.73 -4.02
C GLU A 108 -27.77 -19.99 -3.59
N ARG A 109 -26.84 -20.10 -4.54
CA ARG A 109 -25.41 -20.20 -4.25
C ARG A 109 -24.88 -18.96 -3.54
N ASN A 110 -25.27 -17.76 -3.98
CA ASN A 110 -24.85 -16.50 -3.37
C ASN A 110 -25.46 -16.33 -1.97
N LYS A 111 -26.73 -16.67 -1.78
CA LYS A 111 -27.38 -16.67 -0.47
C LYS A 111 -26.72 -17.64 0.50
N LYS A 112 -26.39 -18.86 0.05
CA LYS A 112 -25.63 -19.82 0.85
C LYS A 112 -24.21 -19.30 1.14
N ARG A 113 -23.55 -18.69 0.16
CA ARG A 113 -22.23 -18.08 0.33
C ARG A 113 -22.27 -16.94 1.34
N GLU A 114 -23.34 -16.14 1.36
CA GLU A 114 -23.62 -15.06 2.33
C GLU A 114 -23.83 -15.57 3.76
N GLU A 115 -24.37 -16.78 3.91
CA GLU A 115 -24.54 -17.45 5.21
C GLU A 115 -23.26 -18.18 5.66
N GLU A 116 -22.42 -18.61 4.72
CA GLU A 116 -21.16 -19.35 4.93
C GLU A 116 -19.93 -18.42 5.01
N ILE A 117 -20.19 -17.12 5.06
CA ILE A 117 -19.21 -16.07 5.20
C ILE A 117 -18.40 -16.22 6.49
N THR A 118 -17.17 -16.73 6.40
CA THR A 118 -16.24 -16.80 7.53
C THR A 118 -15.12 -15.78 7.38
N PHE A 119 -15.10 -14.79 8.27
CA PHE A 119 -13.99 -13.84 8.33
C PHE A 119 -12.77 -14.53 8.94
N THR A 120 -11.73 -14.72 8.14
CA THR A 120 -10.46 -15.25 8.63
C THR A 120 -9.57 -14.10 9.12
N GLU A 121 -8.90 -14.31 10.26
CA GLU A 121 -7.88 -13.38 10.75
C GLU A 121 -6.61 -13.54 9.91
N VAL A 122 -6.24 -12.49 9.19
CA VAL A 122 -5.03 -12.48 8.35
C VAL A 122 -4.11 -11.35 8.77
N TRP A 123 -2.80 -11.57 8.64
CA TRP A 123 -1.81 -10.51 8.79
C TRP A 123 -1.79 -9.66 7.51
N TYR A 124 -1.95 -8.37 7.69
CA TYR A 124 -1.77 -7.39 6.62
C TYR A 124 -0.61 -6.47 6.95
N THR A 125 0.30 -6.27 5.99
CA THR A 125 1.46 -5.38 6.11
C THR A 125 1.23 -4.10 5.34
N PHE A 126 1.63 -2.96 5.90
CA PHE A 126 1.50 -1.64 5.27
C PHE A 126 2.62 -0.70 5.72
N VAL A 127 2.85 0.35 4.94
CA VAL A 127 3.82 1.41 5.23
C VAL A 127 3.27 2.30 6.35
N ASP A 128 4.16 2.76 7.21
CA ASP A 128 3.85 3.76 8.24
C ASP A 128 3.24 5.03 7.63
N PRO A 129 2.02 5.45 8.03
CA PRO A 129 1.41 6.70 7.57
C PRO A 129 2.25 7.95 7.87
N TYR A 130 3.16 7.87 8.83
CA TYR A 130 4.08 8.95 9.23
C TYR A 130 5.52 8.70 8.77
N ALA A 131 5.74 7.80 7.81
CA ALA A 131 7.06 7.60 7.21
C ALA A 131 7.58 8.91 6.59
N THR A 132 8.82 9.27 6.91
CA THR A 132 9.48 10.46 6.34
C THR A 132 10.14 10.18 4.99
N GLU A 133 10.36 8.91 4.68
CA GLU A 133 10.87 8.42 3.41
C GLU A 133 10.30 7.02 3.16
N VAL A 134 9.97 6.74 1.90
CA VAL A 134 9.42 5.45 1.46
C VAL A 134 10.26 4.91 0.30
N ASP A 135 10.71 3.67 0.41
CA ASP A 135 11.40 2.95 -0.66
C ASP A 135 10.38 2.03 -1.36
N GLU A 136 9.97 2.41 -2.57
CA GLU A 136 9.06 1.67 -3.43
C GLU A 136 9.82 0.67 -4.30
N ARG A 137 10.27 -0.43 -3.69
CA ARG A 137 10.84 -1.55 -4.46
C ARG A 137 9.74 -2.29 -5.21
N GLY A 138 9.98 -2.56 -6.50
CA GLY A 138 9.03 -3.17 -7.43
C GLY A 138 8.46 -4.54 -7.02
N SER A 139 7.53 -5.03 -7.83
CA SER A 139 6.51 -6.09 -7.57
C SER A 139 6.96 -7.41 -6.93
N ASP A 140 8.26 -7.70 -6.90
CA ASP A 140 8.82 -9.03 -6.63
C ASP A 140 9.42 -9.15 -5.21
N ASP A 141 9.49 -8.06 -4.44
CA ASP A 141 9.93 -8.09 -3.04
C ASP A 141 8.73 -8.27 -2.09
N PRO A 142 8.75 -9.22 -1.11
CA PRO A 142 7.76 -9.27 -0.03
C PRO A 142 7.69 -7.97 0.80
N PHE A 143 8.66 -7.07 0.66
CA PHE A 143 8.68 -5.69 1.15
C PHE A 143 8.16 -4.70 0.09
N ARG A 144 6.94 -4.91 -0.42
CA ARG A 144 6.26 -3.96 -1.31
C ARG A 144 6.08 -2.63 -0.58
N SER A 145 6.80 -1.60 -1.00
CA SER A 145 6.91 -0.27 -0.35
C SER A 145 7.22 -0.34 1.15
N VAL A 146 8.31 0.28 1.58
CA VAL A 146 8.72 0.27 3.00
C VAL A 146 9.02 1.67 3.50
N GLY A 147 8.75 1.90 4.78
CA GLY A 147 9.29 3.08 5.45
C GLY A 147 10.80 2.94 5.58
N VAL A 148 11.50 4.06 5.38
CA VAL A 148 12.96 4.15 5.56
C VAL A 148 13.25 4.96 6.83
N LEU A 149 14.13 4.42 7.66
CA LEU A 149 14.56 5.04 8.91
C LEU A 149 16.09 5.08 8.95
N ILE A 150 16.65 6.28 9.14
CA ILE A 150 18.09 6.50 9.09
C ILE A 150 18.58 6.95 10.47
N PHE A 151 19.58 6.24 11.01
CA PHE A 151 20.31 6.63 12.21
C PHE A 151 21.74 6.99 11.87
N LYS A 152 22.19 8.16 12.34
CA LYS A 152 23.57 8.63 12.22
C LYS A 152 23.99 9.30 13.52
N ASN A 153 25.18 8.98 14.00
CA ASN A 153 25.74 9.48 15.25
C ASN A 153 24.80 9.29 16.45
N GLY A 154 24.10 8.14 16.51
CA GLY A 154 23.16 7.81 17.58
C GLY A 154 21.87 8.63 17.59
N ARG A 155 21.48 9.23 16.45
CA ARG A 155 20.22 10.00 16.32
C ARG A 155 19.49 9.64 15.04
N LYS A 156 18.16 9.65 15.08
CA LYS A 156 17.32 9.61 13.88
C LYS A 156 17.56 10.90 13.09
N ILE A 157 17.77 10.77 11.79
CA ILE A 157 17.81 11.90 10.84
C ILE A 157 16.80 11.66 9.73
N VAL A 158 16.33 12.73 9.10
CA VAL A 158 15.50 12.68 7.89
C VAL A 158 16.36 12.99 6.67
N ASP A 159 17.13 14.06 6.76
CA ASP A 159 18.13 14.44 5.76
C ASP A 159 19.32 15.13 6.44
N GLU A 160 20.26 15.60 5.63
CA GLU A 160 21.40 16.43 6.03
C GLU A 160 21.37 17.78 5.30
N TYR A 161 20.18 18.24 4.89
CA TYR A 161 20.03 19.46 4.10
C TYR A 161 20.12 20.71 4.98
N GLU A 162 21.04 21.61 4.64
CA GLU A 162 21.21 22.90 5.29
C GLU A 162 20.55 24.01 4.46
N TRP A 163 19.52 24.65 5.01
CA TRP A 163 18.87 25.81 4.40
C TRP A 163 19.83 27.01 4.32
N LYS A 164 20.08 27.51 3.10
CA LYS A 164 20.94 28.68 2.86
C LYS A 164 20.18 29.98 2.59
N TYR A 165 18.96 29.87 2.08
CA TYR A 165 18.17 31.00 1.58
C TYR A 165 16.73 30.99 2.12
N ASP A 166 16.52 30.47 3.33
CA ASP A 166 15.21 30.53 4.02
C ASP A 166 15.01 31.89 4.71
N ASN A 167 15.46 32.96 4.05
CA ASN A 167 15.07 34.29 4.49
C ASN A 167 13.58 34.44 4.18
N HIS A 168 12.77 34.57 5.23
CA HIS A 168 11.33 34.73 5.09
C HIS A 168 11.02 36.03 4.31
N VAL A 169 10.99 35.94 2.99
CA VAL A 169 10.55 37.01 2.09
C VAL A 169 9.05 36.85 1.94
N PRO A 170 8.25 37.85 2.37
CA PRO A 170 6.80 37.75 2.24
C PRO A 170 6.41 37.69 0.77
N LEU A 171 5.38 36.89 0.47
CA LEU A 171 4.80 36.84 -0.87
C LEU A 171 4.36 38.24 -1.32
N VAL A 172 4.47 38.50 -2.62
CA VAL A 172 3.89 39.71 -3.22
C VAL A 172 2.37 39.71 -3.08
N PRO A 173 1.69 40.87 -3.09
CA PRO A 173 0.25 40.94 -3.13
C PRO A 173 -0.35 40.11 -4.27
N ASN A 174 -1.55 39.56 -4.06
CA ASN A 174 -2.20 38.64 -5.00
C ASN A 174 -2.28 39.20 -6.43
N GLU A 175 -2.52 40.49 -6.59
CA GLU A 175 -2.61 41.15 -7.89
C GLU A 175 -1.28 41.23 -8.67
N LYS A 176 -0.16 40.90 -8.01
CA LYS A 176 1.18 40.81 -8.60
C LYS A 176 1.70 39.37 -8.68
N LEU A 177 0.93 38.41 -8.16
CA LEU A 177 1.35 37.02 -8.10
C LEU A 177 1.12 36.34 -9.47
N ILE A 178 2.18 35.78 -10.03
CA ILE A 178 2.12 34.89 -11.18
C ILE A 178 2.55 33.52 -10.68
N ILE A 179 1.67 32.52 -10.82
CA ILE A 179 1.90 31.15 -10.36
C ILE A 179 2.18 30.26 -11.57
N TYR A 180 3.27 29.51 -11.50
CA TYR A 180 3.58 28.45 -12.46
C TYR A 180 3.18 27.11 -11.86
N GLU A 181 2.16 26.48 -12.44
CA GLU A 181 1.83 25.09 -12.14
C GLU A 181 2.79 24.17 -12.92
N LEU A 182 3.42 23.24 -12.22
CA LEU A 182 4.46 22.37 -12.76
C LEU A 182 4.32 20.97 -12.19
N HIS A 183 4.28 19.97 -13.06
CA HIS A 183 4.54 18.59 -12.68
C HIS A 183 6.03 18.30 -12.84
N VAL A 184 6.71 17.92 -11.74
CA VAL A 184 8.17 17.72 -11.76
C VAL A 184 8.53 16.65 -12.78
N GLY A 185 7.97 15.45 -12.69
CA GLY A 185 8.36 14.31 -13.53
C GLY A 185 8.20 14.53 -15.03
N ASP A 186 7.24 15.35 -15.47
CA ASP A 186 7.06 15.67 -16.89
C ASP A 186 8.02 16.78 -17.37
N PHE A 187 8.35 17.72 -16.47
CA PHE A 187 9.31 18.78 -16.79
C PHE A 187 10.76 18.26 -16.73
N GLU A 188 11.07 17.49 -15.69
CA GLU A 188 12.35 16.86 -15.39
C GLU A 188 12.18 15.58 -14.57
N ASP A 189 12.96 14.55 -14.87
CA ASP A 189 12.88 13.25 -14.17
C ASP A 189 13.18 13.33 -12.65
N LYS A 190 13.93 14.35 -12.19
CA LYS A 190 14.36 14.49 -10.79
C LYS A 190 14.35 15.93 -10.30
N PHE A 191 14.08 16.13 -9.01
CA PHE A 191 14.15 17.44 -8.35
C PHE A 191 15.50 18.15 -8.55
N VAL A 192 16.63 17.42 -8.53
CA VAL A 192 17.95 18.02 -8.75
C VAL A 192 18.09 18.62 -10.16
N ASN A 193 17.51 18.00 -11.18
CA ASN A 193 17.55 18.52 -12.55
C ASN A 193 16.65 19.75 -12.69
N LEU A 194 15.48 19.72 -12.03
CA LEU A 194 14.59 20.88 -11.94
C LEU A 194 15.33 22.08 -11.34
N THR A 195 16.05 21.91 -10.23
CA THR A 195 16.79 23.01 -9.60
C THR A 195 17.84 23.63 -10.51
N ALA A 196 18.46 22.84 -11.39
CA ALA A 196 19.43 23.33 -12.38
C ALA A 196 18.81 24.19 -13.50
N LYS A 197 17.47 24.22 -13.61
CA LYS A 197 16.72 24.96 -14.63
C LYS A 197 15.83 26.06 -14.07
N MET A 198 15.95 26.41 -12.78
CA MET A 198 15.11 27.44 -12.15
C MET A 198 15.23 28.82 -12.79
N ASP A 199 16.35 29.14 -13.44
CA ASP A 199 16.55 30.39 -14.19
C ASP A 199 15.51 30.59 -15.31
N TYR A 200 14.85 29.53 -15.78
CA TYR A 200 13.76 29.61 -16.75
C TYR A 200 12.56 30.42 -16.22
N PHE A 201 12.28 30.38 -14.91
CA PHE A 201 11.10 31.02 -14.31
C PHE A 201 11.35 32.45 -13.81
N VAL A 202 12.60 32.94 -13.92
CA VAL A 202 13.00 34.28 -13.47
C VAL A 202 12.98 35.31 -14.63
N GLN A 203 12.71 34.85 -15.86
CA GLN A 203 12.64 35.67 -17.07
C GLN A 203 11.34 36.46 -17.18
#